data_AF-A0A932RZL3-F1
#
_entry.id   AF-A0A932RZL3-F1
#
_cell.length_a   1.000
_cell.length_b   1.000
_cell.length_c   1.000
_cell.angle_alpha   90.00
_cell.angle_beta   90.00
_cell.angle_gamma   90.00
#
_symmetry.space_group_name_H-M   'P 1'
#
loop_
_entity.id
_entity.type
_entity.pdbx_description
1 polymer ?
#
loop_
_entity_poly.entity_id
_entity_poly.type
_entity_poly.pdbx_seq_one_letter_code
_entity_poly.pdbx_strand_id
1 'polypeptide(L)' 'MNDKPDIKTESDDDTPANIDFSKGVRGKFYSPNAKLNLPVYLDEDVQAFLSALASKKGVDMSDIANDLLKKDIALLDVLR' A
#
# COMPACT_ATOMS: atom_id res chain seq x y z
N MET A 1 -41.35 -9.96 -32.56
CA MET A 1 -41.17 -9.83 -31.10
C MET A 1 -39.71 -10.11 -30.81
N ASN A 2 -39.08 -9.22 -30.05
CA ASN A 2 -37.63 -9.07 -29.93
C ASN A 2 -37.03 -10.10 -28.97
N ASP A 3 -36.13 -10.95 -29.45
CA ASP A 3 -35.11 -11.56 -28.60
C ASP A 3 -33.79 -10.82 -28.82
N LYS A 4 -33.35 -10.19 -27.73
CA LYS A 4 -32.26 -9.21 -27.64
C LYS A 4 -30.92 -9.88 -27.97
N PRO A 5 -30.01 -9.22 -28.71
CA PRO A 5 -28.69 -9.78 -28.95
C PRO A 5 -27.94 -9.86 -27.61
N ASP A 6 -27.33 -11.02 -27.35
CA ASP A 6 -26.41 -11.22 -26.23
C ASP A 6 -25.28 -10.19 -26.34
N ILE A 7 -25.36 -9.16 -25.51
CA ILE A 7 -24.29 -8.17 -25.36
C ILE A 7 -23.17 -8.91 -24.63
N LYS A 8 -22.14 -9.31 -25.37
CA LYS A 8 -20.84 -9.64 -24.80
C LYS A 8 -20.31 -8.38 -24.12
N THR A 9 -20.48 -8.29 -22.80
CA THR A 9 -19.70 -7.38 -21.97
C THR A 9 -18.29 -7.95 -21.85
N GLU A 10 -17.48 -7.71 -22.87
CA GLU A 10 -16.03 -7.73 -22.71
C GLU A 10 -15.68 -6.38 -22.08
N SER A 11 -15.60 -6.36 -20.75
CA SER A 11 -14.98 -5.26 -20.03
C SER A 11 -13.47 -5.44 -20.19
N ASP A 12 -12.78 -4.42 -20.72
CA ASP A 12 -11.31 -4.31 -20.80
C ASP A 12 -10.62 -4.21 -19.42
N ASP A 13 -11.34 -4.55 -18.35
CA ASP A 13 -10.84 -4.59 -16.99
C ASP A 13 -10.51 -6.05 -16.64
N ASP A 14 -9.33 -6.30 -16.09
CA ASP A 14 -8.81 -7.63 -15.67
C ASP A 14 -9.67 -8.28 -14.56
N THR A 15 -10.81 -7.68 -14.23
CA THR A 15 -11.75 -8.09 -13.21
C THR A 15 -12.86 -8.96 -13.81
N PRO A 16 -12.99 -10.24 -13.40
CA PRO A 16 -14.07 -11.08 -13.91
C PRO A 16 -15.45 -10.58 -13.43
N ALA A 17 -16.47 -10.73 -14.29
CA ALA A 17 -17.86 -10.35 -13.98
C ALA A 17 -18.47 -11.14 -12.81
N ASN A 18 -17.89 -12.28 -12.44
CA ASN A 18 -18.31 -13.09 -11.29
C ASN A 18 -17.09 -13.71 -10.60
N ILE A 19 -17.10 -13.73 -9.26
CA ILE A 19 -16.09 -14.39 -8.43
C ILE A 19 -16.76 -15.55 -7.68
N ASP A 20 -16.27 -16.77 -7.90
CA ASP A 20 -16.72 -17.97 -7.17
C ASP A 20 -16.04 -18.07 -5.80
N PHE A 21 -16.84 -17.95 -4.73
CA PHE A 21 -16.39 -18.09 -3.34
C PHE A 21 -16.70 -19.46 -2.72
N SER A 22 -17.15 -20.47 -3.49
CA SER A 22 -17.55 -21.79 -2.99
C SER A 22 -16.47 -22.53 -2.19
N LYS A 23 -15.19 -22.21 -2.42
CA LYS A 23 -14.02 -22.76 -1.73
C LYS A 23 -13.51 -21.89 -0.58
N GLY A 24 -14.27 -20.89 -0.16
CA GLY A 24 -13.92 -19.99 0.94
C GLY A 24 -13.79 -20.73 2.27
N VAL A 25 -12.69 -20.48 3.00
CA VAL A 25 -12.45 -21.05 4.33
C VAL A 25 -12.49 -19.93 5.37
N ARG A 26 -13.36 -20.07 6.38
CA ARG A 26 -13.48 -19.10 7.47
C ARG A 26 -12.14 -18.99 8.21
N GLY A 27 -11.64 -17.78 8.36
CA GLY A 27 -10.40 -17.52 9.09
C GLY A 27 -9.11 -17.88 8.33
N LYS A 28 -9.17 -18.17 7.02
CA LYS A 28 -7.97 -18.52 6.21
C LYS A 28 -6.82 -17.51 6.33
N PHE A 29 -7.15 -16.22 6.46
CA PHE A 29 -6.19 -15.12 6.60
C PHE A 29 -6.14 -14.54 8.02
N TYR A 30 -6.91 -15.10 8.95
CA TYR A 30 -6.91 -14.65 10.34
C TYR A 30 -5.68 -15.21 11.05
N SER A 31 -4.88 -14.33 11.63
CA SER A 31 -3.80 -14.70 12.54
C SER A 31 -3.99 -13.96 13.86
N PRO A 32 -4.18 -14.67 14.98
CA PRO A 32 -4.50 -14.04 16.27
C PRO A 32 -3.38 -13.15 16.81
N ASN A 33 -2.14 -13.37 16.34
CA ASN A 33 -0.97 -12.59 16.72
C ASN A 33 -0.39 -11.80 15.52
N ALA A 34 -1.22 -11.51 14.52
CA ALA A 34 -0.78 -10.69 13.40
C ALA A 34 -0.34 -9.30 13.88
N LYS A 35 0.92 -8.94 13.64
CA LYS A 35 1.36 -7.55 13.75
C LYS A 35 1.17 -6.90 12.39
N LEU A 36 0.19 -6.00 12.30
CA LEU A 36 -0.01 -5.18 11.11
C LEU A 36 0.92 -3.97 11.20
N ASN A 37 1.90 -3.92 10.29
CA ASN A 37 2.69 -2.71 10.09
C ASN A 37 1.98 -1.88 9.00
N LEU A 38 1.17 -0.92 9.42
CA LEU A 38 0.44 -0.06 8.48
C LEU A 38 1.45 0.83 7.74
N PRO A 39 1.37 0.91 6.39
CA PRO A 39 2.20 1.83 5.66
C PRO A 39 1.82 3.26 6.00
N VAL A 40 2.82 4.10 6.21
CA VAL A 40 2.65 5.55 6.30
C VAL A 40 2.96 6.11 4.93
N TYR A 41 1.97 6.76 4.32
CA TYR A 41 2.15 7.46 3.06
C TYR A 41 2.77 8.82 3.32
N LEU A 42 3.72 9.17 2.47
CA LEU A 42 4.30 10.50 2.44
C LEU A 42 3.52 11.33 1.42
N ASP A 43 3.44 12.64 1.69
CA ASP A 43 3.01 13.58 0.68
C ASP A 43 3.98 13.55 -0.52
N GLU A 44 3.46 13.83 -1.71
CA GLU A 44 4.18 13.66 -2.98
C GLU A 44 5.50 14.43 -3.03
N ASP A 45 5.50 15.66 -2.52
CA ASP A 45 6.67 16.53 -2.46
C ASP A 45 7.74 15.99 -1.50
N VAL A 46 7.33 15.50 -0.32
CA VAL A 46 8.21 14.86 0.65
C VAL A 46 8.83 13.60 0.05
N GLN A 47 8.02 12.76 -0.60
CA GLN A 47 8.50 11.55 -1.25
C GLN A 47 9.50 11.86 -2.38
N ALA A 48 9.22 12.86 -3.21
CA ALA A 48 10.12 13.26 -4.29
C ALA A 48 11.47 13.75 -3.75
N PHE A 49 11.45 14.57 -2.70
CA PHE A 49 12.66 15.07 -2.07
C PHE A 49 13.51 13.94 -1.47
N LEU A 50 12.90 13.06 -0.67
CA LEU A 50 13.61 11.94 -0.04
C LEU A 50 14.15 10.95 -1.07
N SER A 51 13.40 10.69 -2.15
CA SER A 51 13.84 9.82 -3.25
C SER A 51 15.07 10.37 -3.96
N ALA A 52 15.10 11.68 -4.25
CA ALA A 52 16.24 12.34 -4.86
C ALA A 52 17.48 12.30 -3.94
N LEU A 53 17.27 12.50 -2.64
CA LEU A 53 18.34 12.44 -1.64
C LEU A 53 18.90 11.03 -1.48
N ALA A 54 18.03 10.01 -1.48
CA ALA A 54 18.39 8.59 -1.44
C ALA A 54 19.24 8.21 -2.64
N SER A 55 18.79 8.58 -3.83
CA SER A 55 19.49 8.34 -5.09
C SER A 55 20.89 8.97 -5.10
N LYS A 56 21.01 10.21 -4.62
CA LYS A 56 22.31 10.91 -4.52
C LYS A 56 23.27 10.24 -3.53
N LYS A 57 22.74 9.63 -2.46
CA LYS A 57 23.53 8.96 -1.42
C LYS A 57 23.79 7.48 -1.69
N GLY A 58 23.08 6.87 -2.65
CA GLY A 58 23.16 5.45 -2.94
C GLY A 58 22.61 4.57 -1.82
N VAL A 59 21.58 5.03 -1.11
CA VAL A 59 20.91 4.30 -0.01
C VAL A 59 19.41 4.20 -0.26
N ASP A 60 18.70 3.38 0.51
CA ASP A 60 17.25 3.26 0.39
C ASP A 60 16.54 4.52 0.94
N MET A 61 15.41 4.90 0.32
CA MET A 61 14.61 6.03 0.78
C MET A 61 14.07 5.79 2.20
N SER A 62 13.71 4.54 2.52
CA SER A 62 13.20 4.16 3.85
C SER A 62 14.26 4.30 4.93
N ASP A 63 15.54 4.10 4.63
CA ASP A 63 16.64 4.32 5.58
C ASP A 63 16.73 5.80 5.95
N ILE A 64 16.68 6.69 4.95
CA ILE A 64 16.71 8.15 5.16
C ILE A 64 15.47 8.61 5.94
N ALA A 65 14.28 8.14 5.56
CA ALA A 65 13.04 8.50 6.22
C ALA A 65 13.07 8.10 7.71
N ASN A 66 13.51 6.87 8.00
CA ASN A 66 13.64 6.39 9.38
C ASN A 66 14.66 7.19 10.18
N ASP A 67 15.82 7.50 9.60
CA ASP A 67 16.85 8.29 10.28
C ASP A 67 16.40 9.72 10.58
N LEU A 68 15.64 10.34 9.69
CA LEU A 68 15.05 11.66 9.92
C LEU A 68 14.04 11.60 11.08
N LEU A 69 13.09 10.67 11.02
CA LEU A 69 12.06 10.50 12.05
C LEU A 69 12.66 10.21 13.43
N LYS A 70 13.69 9.36 13.52
CA LYS A 70 14.38 9.07 14.79
C LYS A 70 15.02 10.31 15.41
N LYS A 71 15.60 11.20 14.58
CA LYS A 71 16.21 12.45 15.06
C LYS A 71 15.15 13.40 15.59
N ASP A 72 14.03 13.52 14.89
CA ASP A 72 12.91 14.36 15.32
C ASP A 72 12.30 13.84 16.62
N ILE A 73 12.11 12.52 16.76
CA ILE A 73 11.67 11.90 18.01
C ILE A 73 12.64 12.22 19.16
N ALA A 74 13.95 12.06 18.93
CA ALA A 74 14.95 12.36 19.96
C ALA A 74 14.94 13.83 20.38
N LEU A 75 14.71 14.75 19.44
CA LEU A 75 14.56 16.18 19.76
C LEU A 75 13.31 16.44 20.60
N LEU A 76 12.18 15.83 20.23
CA LEU A 76 10.93 15.96 20.98
C LEU A 76 11.04 15.38 22.40
N ASP A 77 11.79 14.28 22.57
CA ASP A 77 12.04 13.68 23.88
C ASP A 77 12.90 14.59 24.78
N VAL A 78 13.85 15.35 24.22
CA VAL A 78 14.68 16.31 24.98
C VAL A 78 13.88 17.53 25.44
N LEU A 79 12.85 17.92 24.71
CA LEU A 79 11.97 19.05 25.04
C LEU A 79 10.92 18.71 26.12
N ARG A 80 10.82 17.45 26.51
CA ARG A 80 9.89 16.94 27.52
C ARG A 80 10.42 17.12 28.94
#